data_AF-A0A838YQ98-F1
#
_entry.id   AF-A0A838YQ98-F1
#
_cell.length_a   1.000
_cell.length_b   1.000
_cell.length_c   1.000
_cell.angle_alpha   90.00
_cell.angle_beta   90.00
_cell.angle_gamma   90.00
#
_symmetry.space_group_name_H-M   'P 1'
#
loop_
_entity.id
_entity.type
_entity.pdbx_description
1 polymer ?
#
loop_
_entity_poly.entity_id
_entity_poly.type
_entity_poly.pdbx_seq_one_letter_code
_entity_poly.pdbx_strand_id
1 'polypeptide(L)'
;MSFQLRKILQTIKGVVNIRPEKSGIRRNAENGELSKQEKLIKFLEEAILSLILEITSWNSNSTDRPQIYKFKNNLELKDIFHPQAFTKYIYTGISNGPEIKEAVMHFAAIRIKSIDFSEIKKISQDLTVTEPEDAIKKTDSPEAFKISSDMELPELSLIHPYVGIASQFKRVQELQFQITINRGFLKKKVFAGFEKLTKGENLLEKWEGDYFKIYKKVNPQNQEEHYEKVNKNEKDSPFVFIKGIVNCDENNKTDTKEGNSIEIHLKNYEQITINSVFCLIQIISILRIYDINFYMSYFYLAVFHRKLGIWLKHYKLCQELRREFEYKKFSFLYKEFSDDERKKIQKLLCEKGNKEILKAKYIDNRTRGINNIPKGKLLKGQKVQFKTASVEYEKKFDEAYSDMQQNIKLVNTYLEKMLGVDAMVQVDATSQFQNALQYFHKAKQMHSNGPVYKAQINNYIYLEDDFNDDLYHFGAALERQQINSYHIRQYIKELEAELKDSPIYDYRSYANTDPLSRTI
;
A
#
# COMPACT_ATOMS: atom_id res chain seq x y z
N MET A 1 -6.26 -20.80 30.94
CA MET A 1 -7.16 -19.61 30.97
C MET A 1 -6.75 -18.53 29.95
N SER A 2 -5.52 -17.99 29.96
CA SER A 2 -5.04 -16.97 28.98
C SER A 2 -5.31 -17.34 27.51
N PHE A 3 -5.12 -18.61 27.14
CA PHE A 3 -5.46 -19.14 25.82
C PHE A 3 -6.93 -18.92 25.41
N GLN A 4 -7.89 -19.21 26.31
CA GLN A 4 -9.32 -19.04 26.03
C GLN A 4 -9.69 -17.55 25.89
N LEU A 5 -9.09 -16.69 26.72
CA LEU A 5 -9.27 -15.24 26.61
C LEU A 5 -8.74 -14.68 25.29
N ARG A 6 -7.60 -15.18 24.78
CA ARG A 6 -7.08 -14.84 23.45
C ARG A 6 -8.04 -15.27 22.33
N LYS A 7 -8.62 -16.47 22.42
CA LYS A 7 -9.67 -16.93 21.48
C LYS A 7 -10.89 -16.03 21.50
N ILE A 8 -11.31 -15.55 22.68
CA ILE A 8 -12.40 -14.58 22.81
C ILE A 8 -12.03 -13.28 22.10
N LEU A 9 -10.84 -12.70 22.34
CA LEU A 9 -10.39 -11.49 21.62
C LEU A 9 -10.35 -11.69 20.12
N GLN A 10 -9.79 -12.81 19.64
CA GLN A 10 -9.74 -13.14 18.21
C GLN A 10 -11.15 -13.28 17.61
N THR A 11 -12.09 -13.87 18.35
CA THR A 11 -13.49 -13.99 17.93
C THR A 11 -14.16 -12.62 17.86
N ILE A 12 -13.99 -11.77 18.89
CA ILE A 12 -14.51 -10.40 18.92
C ILE A 12 -13.94 -9.59 17.74
N LYS A 13 -12.64 -9.70 17.48
CA LYS A 13 -11.97 -9.09 16.33
C LYS A 13 -12.58 -9.56 15.00
N GLY A 14 -12.97 -10.83 14.88
CA GLY A 14 -13.58 -11.37 13.66
C GLY A 14 -15.04 -10.99 13.47
N VAL A 15 -15.82 -10.98 14.55
CA VAL A 15 -17.29 -10.92 14.51
C VAL A 15 -17.85 -9.53 14.78
N VAL A 16 -17.24 -8.77 15.70
CA VAL A 16 -17.80 -7.48 16.12
C VAL A 16 -17.44 -6.41 15.10
N ASN A 17 -18.46 -5.88 14.44
CA ASN A 17 -18.35 -4.75 13.53
C ASN A 17 -18.32 -3.45 14.31
N ILE A 18 -17.17 -3.13 14.89
CA ILE A 18 -16.91 -1.83 15.49
C ILE A 18 -16.69 -0.83 14.35
N ARG A 19 -17.55 0.18 14.27
CA ARG A 19 -17.45 1.26 13.28
C ARG A 19 -17.11 2.54 14.00
N PRO A 20 -16.17 3.39 13.55
CA PRO A 20 -15.90 4.64 14.24
C PRO A 20 -17.18 5.48 14.36
N GLU A 21 -17.45 6.01 15.55
CA GLU A 21 -18.55 6.95 15.72
C GLU A 21 -18.30 8.18 14.85
N LYS A 22 -19.35 8.68 14.20
CA LYS A 22 -19.24 9.92 13.43
C LYS A 22 -18.90 11.04 14.42
N SER A 23 -17.90 11.85 14.09
CA SER A 23 -17.37 12.96 14.90
C SER A 23 -18.43 13.93 15.47
N GLY A 24 -19.63 13.98 14.88
CA GLY A 24 -20.78 14.73 15.44
C GLY A 24 -21.34 14.19 16.76
N ILE A 25 -21.18 12.90 17.07
CA ILE A 25 -21.73 12.26 18.27
C ILE A 25 -20.89 12.59 19.52
N ARG A 26 -19.57 12.81 19.35
CA ARG A 26 -18.66 13.15 20.45
C ARG A 26 -18.93 14.50 21.12
N ARG A 27 -19.62 15.43 20.45
CA ARG A 27 -19.98 16.71 21.07
C ARG A 27 -20.96 16.56 22.24
N ASN A 28 -21.71 15.45 22.29
CA ASN A 28 -22.57 15.16 23.45
C ASN A 28 -21.79 14.58 24.65
N ALA A 29 -20.50 14.29 24.49
CA ALA A 29 -19.61 13.81 25.56
C ALA A 29 -19.02 14.95 26.41
N GLU A 30 -19.48 16.19 26.25
CA GLU A 30 -19.12 17.30 27.15
C GLU A 30 -19.49 17.00 28.62
N ASN A 31 -20.42 16.07 28.85
CA ASN A 31 -20.77 15.55 30.18
C ASN A 31 -19.80 14.45 30.71
N GLY A 32 -18.71 14.16 30.00
CA GLY A 32 -17.73 13.13 30.38
C GLY A 32 -18.19 11.68 30.20
N GLU A 33 -19.36 11.45 29.58
CA GLU A 33 -19.85 10.09 29.36
C GLU A 33 -19.15 9.44 28.15
N LEU A 34 -18.45 8.32 28.40
CA LEU A 34 -17.82 7.53 27.35
C LEU A 34 -18.86 7.01 26.35
N SER A 35 -18.52 7.05 25.06
CA SER A 35 -19.33 6.42 24.02
C SER A 35 -19.51 4.91 24.28
N LYS A 36 -20.54 4.28 23.69
CA LYS A 36 -20.74 2.82 23.83
C LYS A 36 -19.51 2.04 23.34
N GLN A 37 -18.83 2.57 22.33
CA GLN A 37 -17.63 1.96 21.77
C GLN A 37 -16.42 2.12 22.69
N GLU A 38 -16.20 3.31 23.25
CA GLU A 38 -15.13 3.53 24.23
C GLU A 38 -15.37 2.70 25.49
N LYS A 39 -16.62 2.58 25.96
CA LYS A 39 -17.01 1.68 27.05
C LYS A 39 -16.64 0.22 26.73
N LEU A 40 -16.92 -0.24 25.51
CA LEU A 40 -16.54 -1.58 25.06
C LEU A 40 -15.02 -1.76 25.00
N ILE A 41 -14.29 -0.84 24.36
CA ILE A 41 -12.82 -0.92 24.26
C ILE A 41 -12.19 -0.93 25.65
N LYS A 42 -12.64 -0.04 26.54
CA LYS A 42 -12.18 0.02 27.94
C LYS A 42 -12.48 -1.28 28.68
N PHE A 43 -13.67 -1.85 28.51
CA PHE A 43 -14.00 -3.16 29.06
C PHE A 43 -13.08 -4.27 28.53
N LEU A 44 -12.82 -4.31 27.22
CA LEU A 44 -11.92 -5.31 26.63
C LEU A 44 -10.49 -5.16 27.15
N GLU A 45 -10.04 -3.92 27.37
CA GLU A 45 -8.74 -3.61 27.95
C GLU A 45 -8.66 -4.09 29.41
N GLU A 46 -9.58 -3.64 30.25
CA GLU A 46 -9.57 -3.89 31.70
C GLU A 46 -9.91 -5.35 32.05
N ALA A 47 -10.93 -5.94 31.41
CA ALA A 47 -11.44 -7.25 31.78
C ALA A 47 -10.76 -8.42 31.04
N ILE A 48 -10.28 -8.19 29.82
CA ILE A 48 -9.72 -9.27 28.98
C ILE A 48 -8.23 -9.11 28.79
N LEU A 49 -7.76 -7.99 28.24
CA LEU A 49 -6.34 -7.81 27.95
C LEU A 49 -5.51 -7.80 29.24
N SER A 50 -5.88 -7.00 30.23
CA SER A 50 -5.17 -6.95 31.52
C SER A 50 -5.11 -8.31 32.20
N LEU A 51 -6.19 -9.10 32.17
CA LEU A 51 -6.21 -10.45 32.73
C LEU A 51 -5.30 -11.42 31.94
N ILE A 52 -5.25 -11.31 30.61
CA ILE A 52 -4.28 -12.07 29.80
C ILE A 52 -2.85 -11.70 30.19
N LEU A 53 -2.56 -10.41 30.31
CA LEU A 53 -1.23 -9.91 30.67
C LEU A 53 -0.84 -10.36 32.08
N GLU A 54 -1.75 -10.28 33.04
CA GLU A 54 -1.55 -10.74 34.42
C GLU A 54 -1.24 -12.23 34.48
N ILE A 55 -2.11 -13.08 33.91
CA ILE A 55 -1.90 -14.54 33.88
C ILE A 55 -0.59 -14.89 33.18
N THR A 56 -0.29 -14.22 32.06
CA THR A 56 0.93 -14.52 31.30
C THR A 56 2.16 -14.03 32.07
N SER A 57 2.09 -12.90 32.78
CA SER A 57 3.17 -12.43 33.64
C SER A 57 3.47 -13.41 34.78
N TRP A 58 2.45 -14.05 35.36
CA TRP A 58 2.65 -15.07 36.39
C TRP A 58 3.36 -16.30 35.85
N ASN A 59 3.00 -16.73 34.64
CA ASN A 59 3.65 -17.85 33.96
C ASN A 59 5.09 -17.51 33.55
N SER A 60 5.29 -16.35 32.93
CA SER A 60 6.59 -15.81 32.51
C SER A 60 7.54 -15.62 33.69
N ASN A 61 7.06 -15.10 34.83
CA ASN A 61 7.87 -14.97 36.04
C ASN A 61 8.39 -16.32 36.57
N SER A 62 7.81 -17.45 36.16
CA SER A 62 8.33 -18.78 36.46
C SER A 62 9.35 -19.24 35.42
N THR A 63 9.05 -19.08 34.12
CA THR A 63 9.88 -19.57 33.00
C THR A 63 11.09 -18.70 32.69
N ASP A 64 11.00 -17.40 32.97
CA ASP A 64 11.98 -16.40 32.57
C ASP A 64 13.07 -16.21 33.64
N ARG A 65 12.80 -16.66 34.87
CA ARG A 65 13.77 -16.61 35.99
C ARG A 65 15.14 -17.15 35.59
N PRO A 66 15.30 -18.37 35.02
CA PRO A 66 16.60 -18.87 34.59
C PRO A 66 17.30 -17.99 33.54
N GLN A 67 16.55 -17.41 32.60
CA GLN A 67 17.11 -16.51 31.59
C GLN A 67 17.53 -15.17 32.18
N ILE A 68 16.71 -14.61 33.07
CA ILE A 68 17.00 -13.42 33.85
C ILE A 68 18.28 -13.62 34.68
N TYR A 69 18.44 -14.78 35.35
CA TYR A 69 19.67 -15.12 36.08
C TYR A 69 20.90 -15.22 35.15
N LYS A 70 20.75 -15.83 33.96
CA LYS A 70 21.82 -15.89 32.97
C LYS A 70 22.27 -14.49 32.50
N PHE A 71 21.32 -13.59 32.24
CA PHE A 71 21.63 -12.19 31.90
C PHE A 71 22.27 -11.43 33.06
N LYS A 72 21.80 -11.63 34.30
CA LYS A 72 22.41 -11.01 35.48
C LYS A 72 23.87 -11.44 35.66
N ASN A 73 24.17 -12.73 35.48
CA ASN A 73 25.53 -13.24 35.54
C ASN A 73 26.43 -12.61 34.46
N ASN A 74 25.94 -12.50 33.22
CA ASN A 74 26.71 -11.92 32.12
C ASN A 74 26.92 -10.40 32.25
N LEU A 75 26.02 -9.70 32.94
CA LEU A 75 26.09 -8.26 33.18
C LEU A 75 26.68 -7.90 34.56
N GLU A 76 27.17 -8.91 35.30
CA GLU A 76 27.71 -8.77 36.66
C GLU A 76 26.76 -8.06 37.66
N LEU A 77 25.44 -8.19 37.45
CA LEU A 77 24.42 -7.58 38.29
C LEU A 77 24.20 -8.44 39.55
N LYS A 78 24.72 -7.98 40.69
CA LYS A 78 24.63 -8.68 41.98
C LYS A 78 23.27 -8.54 42.68
N ASP A 79 22.47 -7.53 42.30
CA ASP A 79 21.22 -7.21 42.99
C ASP A 79 20.00 -8.00 42.49
N ILE A 80 19.02 -8.16 43.40
CA ILE A 80 17.72 -8.81 43.13
C ILE A 80 16.89 -7.95 42.17
N PHE A 81 17.00 -6.63 42.24
CA PHE A 81 16.28 -5.69 41.39
C PHE A 81 17.10 -5.28 40.17
N HIS A 82 16.43 -5.15 39.02
CA HIS A 82 17.06 -4.64 37.81
C HIS A 82 17.14 -3.11 37.85
N PRO A 83 18.32 -2.50 37.57
CA PRO A 83 18.37 -1.08 37.34
C PRO A 83 17.43 -0.72 36.18
N GLN A 84 16.65 0.36 36.33
CA GLN A 84 15.57 0.74 35.41
C GLN A 84 16.05 0.87 33.96
N ALA A 85 17.31 1.26 33.76
CA ALA A 85 17.97 1.34 32.46
C ALA A 85 18.08 -0.01 31.72
N PHE A 86 18.22 -1.13 32.46
CA PHE A 86 18.33 -2.48 31.90
C PHE A 86 17.01 -3.24 31.89
N THR A 87 16.07 -2.90 32.78
CA THR A 87 14.74 -3.52 32.84
C THR A 87 14.04 -3.48 31.50
N LYS A 88 14.10 -2.33 30.79
CA LYS A 88 13.50 -2.22 29.45
C LYS A 88 14.08 -3.27 28.49
N TYR A 89 15.40 -3.42 28.41
CA TYR A 89 16.06 -4.36 27.48
C TYR A 89 15.88 -5.82 27.87
N ILE A 90 15.99 -6.13 29.16
CA ILE A 90 15.84 -7.49 29.70
C ILE A 90 14.40 -7.97 29.47
N TYR A 91 13.39 -7.15 29.80
CA TYR A 91 11.99 -7.56 29.64
C TYR A 91 11.46 -7.40 28.21
N THR A 92 11.96 -6.46 27.39
CA THR A 92 11.61 -6.47 25.95
C THR A 92 12.23 -7.66 25.21
N GLY A 93 13.37 -8.20 25.66
CA GLY A 93 13.94 -9.42 25.10
C GLY A 93 13.24 -10.69 25.57
N ILE A 94 12.93 -10.76 26.88
CA ILE A 94 12.50 -12.00 27.56
C ILE A 94 10.97 -12.09 27.69
N SER A 95 10.27 -10.97 27.94
CA SER A 95 8.81 -10.91 28.11
C SER A 95 8.03 -10.73 26.81
N ASN A 96 8.68 -10.88 25.65
CA ASN A 96 8.02 -10.96 24.34
C ASN A 96 7.39 -12.35 24.12
N GLY A 97 6.70 -12.85 25.14
CA GLY A 97 5.94 -14.08 25.10
C GLY A 97 5.01 -14.09 23.89
N PRO A 98 5.00 -15.18 23.11
CA PRO A 98 4.11 -15.33 21.96
C PRO A 98 2.69 -14.86 22.18
N GLU A 99 2.18 -15.19 23.34
CA GLU A 99 0.80 -15.06 23.78
C GLU A 99 0.47 -13.61 24.09
N ILE A 100 1.40 -12.90 24.75
CA ILE A 100 1.26 -11.48 25.08
C ILE A 100 1.15 -10.67 23.79
N LYS A 101 2.08 -10.90 22.87
CA LYS A 101 2.11 -10.16 21.61
C LYS A 101 0.85 -10.42 20.79
N GLU A 102 0.44 -11.67 20.67
CA GLU A 102 -0.82 -12.00 19.99
C GLU A 102 -2.03 -11.29 20.63
N ALA A 103 -2.16 -11.31 21.96
CA ALA A 103 -3.28 -10.68 22.66
C ALA A 103 -3.32 -9.16 22.42
N VAL A 104 -2.16 -8.51 22.55
CA VAL A 104 -2.01 -7.07 22.31
C VAL A 104 -2.32 -6.74 20.85
N MET A 105 -1.87 -7.56 19.90
CA MET A 105 -2.18 -7.39 18.47
C MET A 105 -3.67 -7.55 18.17
N HIS A 106 -4.36 -8.51 18.79
CA HIS A 106 -5.80 -8.68 18.63
C HIS A 106 -6.57 -7.49 19.19
N PHE A 107 -6.20 -7.04 20.39
CA PHE A 107 -6.80 -5.86 21.01
C PHE A 107 -6.54 -4.59 20.19
N ALA A 108 -5.30 -4.37 19.76
CA ALA A 108 -4.94 -3.25 18.91
C ALA A 108 -5.73 -3.24 17.59
N ALA A 109 -5.94 -4.41 16.99
CA ALA A 109 -6.75 -4.55 15.77
C ALA A 109 -8.24 -4.23 16.01
N ILE A 110 -8.77 -4.52 17.21
CA ILE A 110 -10.12 -4.13 17.62
C ILE A 110 -10.18 -2.60 17.81
N ARG A 111 -9.22 -2.04 18.55
CA ARG A 111 -9.15 -0.61 18.85
C ARG A 111 -9.01 0.24 17.59
N ILE A 112 -8.21 -0.18 16.61
CA ILE A 112 -8.10 0.54 15.33
C ILE A 112 -9.43 0.64 14.58
N LYS A 113 -10.33 -0.33 14.73
CA LYS A 113 -11.67 -0.24 14.12
C LYS A 113 -12.55 0.83 14.76
N SER A 114 -12.30 1.21 16.02
CA SER A 114 -13.01 2.31 16.68
C SER A 114 -12.37 3.68 16.43
N ILE A 115 -11.11 3.73 15.98
CA ILE A 115 -10.42 5.00 15.77
C ILE A 115 -10.96 5.70 14.52
N ASP A 116 -11.37 6.97 14.68
CA ASP A 116 -11.63 7.84 13.54
C ASP A 116 -10.32 8.46 13.05
N PHE A 117 -9.75 7.89 12.00
CA PHE A 117 -8.47 8.36 11.45
C PHE A 117 -8.47 9.83 10.97
N SER A 118 -9.64 10.46 10.78
CA SER A 118 -9.73 11.90 10.50
C SER A 118 -9.37 12.78 11.70
N GLU A 119 -9.49 12.27 12.93
CA GLU A 119 -9.17 13.02 14.15
C GLU A 119 -7.68 12.95 14.52
N ILE A 120 -6.90 12.09 13.85
CA ILE A 120 -5.46 12.00 14.05
C ILE A 120 -4.83 13.26 13.46
N LYS A 121 -4.80 14.36 14.22
CA LYS A 121 -4.38 15.70 13.77
C LYS A 121 -2.91 15.76 13.35
N LYS A 122 -2.04 14.97 13.98
CA LYS A 122 -0.61 14.89 13.69
C LYS A 122 -0.28 13.58 12.98
N ILE A 123 -0.32 13.60 11.66
CA ILE A 123 0.80 12.98 10.94
C ILE A 123 1.70 14.19 10.78
N SER A 124 2.86 14.19 11.43
CA SER A 124 3.75 15.34 11.42
C SER A 124 3.81 15.94 10.02
N GLN A 125 3.53 17.24 9.92
CA GLN A 125 3.88 18.03 8.72
C GLN A 125 5.39 17.90 8.43
N ASP A 126 6.14 17.46 9.44
CA ASP A 126 7.52 17.00 9.37
C ASP A 126 7.65 15.48 9.18
N LEU A 127 6.95 14.89 8.20
CA LEU A 127 7.61 13.87 7.39
C LEU A 127 8.70 14.59 6.56
N THR A 128 9.67 15.20 7.25
CA THR A 128 10.98 15.51 6.69
C THR A 128 11.62 14.16 6.46
N VAL A 129 11.17 13.53 5.37
CA VAL A 129 11.88 12.44 4.74
C VAL A 129 13.26 13.02 4.50
N THR A 130 14.21 12.62 5.33
CA THR A 130 15.62 12.68 4.97
C THR A 130 15.66 12.13 3.56
N GLU A 131 16.16 12.92 2.62
CA GLU A 131 15.99 12.61 1.21
C GLU A 131 16.35 11.13 0.98
N PRO A 132 15.54 10.39 0.21
CA PRO A 132 15.78 9.00 -0.15
C PRO A 132 17.25 8.66 -0.36
N GLU A 133 17.97 9.56 -1.05
CA GLU A 133 19.37 9.40 -1.39
C GLU A 133 20.30 9.40 -0.19
N ASP A 134 20.02 10.18 0.85
CA ASP A 134 20.82 10.22 2.07
C ASP A 134 20.58 9.00 2.96
N ALA A 135 19.34 8.49 3.01
CA ALA A 135 19.03 7.24 3.69
C ALA A 135 19.61 6.02 2.95
N ILE A 136 19.60 6.03 1.62
CA ILE A 136 20.17 4.97 0.78
C ILE A 136 21.71 4.99 0.83
N LYS A 137 22.35 6.16 0.95
CA LYS A 137 23.82 6.27 1.04
C LYS A 137 24.39 5.96 2.43
N LYS A 138 23.60 6.10 3.51
CA LYS A 138 24.09 5.96 4.90
C LYS A 138 23.74 4.67 5.59
N THR A 139 22.80 3.87 5.08
CA THR A 139 22.40 2.61 5.73
C THR A 139 22.18 1.52 4.69
N ASP A 140 23.05 0.51 4.68
CA ASP A 140 22.85 -0.78 4.00
C ASP A 140 21.72 -1.62 4.65
N SER A 141 20.95 -1.05 5.58
CA SER A 141 19.89 -1.72 6.33
C SER A 141 18.50 -1.19 5.95
N PRO A 142 17.47 -2.05 5.88
CA PRO A 142 16.08 -1.68 5.61
C PRO A 142 15.39 -0.86 6.73
N GLU A 143 16.14 -0.19 7.62
CA GLU A 143 15.60 0.66 8.70
C GLU A 143 14.94 1.97 8.20
N ALA A 144 15.10 2.31 6.92
CA ALA A 144 14.61 3.55 6.30
C ALA A 144 13.07 3.70 6.18
N PHE A 145 12.29 2.71 6.65
CA PHE A 145 10.82 2.72 6.57
C PHE A 145 10.11 2.67 7.93
N LYS A 146 10.73 3.23 8.98
CA LYS A 146 9.93 3.75 10.09
C LYS A 146 9.08 4.88 9.55
N ILE A 147 7.82 4.59 9.18
CA ILE A 147 6.75 5.59 9.21
C ILE A 147 6.90 6.23 10.59
N SER A 148 7.26 7.52 10.60
CA SER A 148 7.99 8.17 11.69
C SER A 148 7.40 7.89 13.07
N SER A 149 8.27 7.92 14.07
CA SER A 149 7.99 7.90 15.51
C SER A 149 6.99 8.96 16.01
N ASP A 150 6.43 9.77 15.11
CA ASP A 150 5.64 10.97 15.42
C ASP A 150 4.14 10.77 15.13
N MET A 151 3.73 9.60 14.61
CA MET A 151 2.33 9.20 14.67
C MET A 151 1.98 8.83 16.11
N GLU A 152 1.05 9.57 16.73
CA GLU A 152 0.46 9.25 18.04
C GLU A 152 -0.48 8.01 17.97
N LEU A 153 -0.05 6.94 17.29
CA LEU A 153 -0.67 5.62 17.36
C LEU A 153 0.26 4.71 18.17
N PRO A 154 0.03 4.54 19.49
CA PRO A 154 0.82 3.66 20.34
C PRO A 154 0.97 2.25 19.74
N GLU A 155 -0.04 1.80 18.98
CA GLU A 155 -0.08 0.49 18.37
C GLU A 155 0.96 0.27 17.26
N LEU A 156 1.52 1.33 16.65
CA LEU A 156 2.62 1.19 15.67
C LEU A 156 3.89 0.64 16.31
N SER A 157 4.08 0.85 17.62
CA SER A 157 5.21 0.29 18.36
C SER A 157 5.20 -1.24 18.42
N LEU A 158 4.06 -1.88 18.11
CA LEU A 158 3.91 -3.33 18.08
C LEU A 158 4.53 -3.98 16.84
N ILE A 159 4.81 -3.20 15.81
CA ILE A 159 5.39 -3.66 14.54
C ILE A 159 6.91 -3.58 14.68
N HIS A 160 7.54 -4.75 14.86
CA HIS A 160 8.99 -4.81 14.99
C HIS A 160 9.66 -4.93 13.62
N PRO A 161 10.79 -4.24 13.38
CA PRO A 161 11.57 -4.42 12.16
C PRO A 161 12.30 -5.77 12.14
N TYR A 162 12.63 -6.31 13.32
CA TYR A 162 13.39 -7.54 13.47
C TYR A 162 12.47 -8.75 13.68
N VAL A 163 12.71 -9.80 12.88
CA VAL A 163 12.06 -11.10 13.03
C VAL A 163 12.67 -11.80 14.24
N GLY A 164 12.02 -11.67 15.41
CA GLY A 164 12.24 -12.65 16.47
C GLY A 164 11.78 -14.02 15.96
N ILE A 165 12.66 -15.02 15.97
CA ILE A 165 12.44 -16.40 15.48
C ILE A 165 11.17 -17.05 16.07
N ALA A 166 10.64 -16.52 17.16
CA ALA A 166 9.63 -17.16 17.99
C ALA A 166 8.21 -17.30 17.37
N SER A 167 7.91 -16.88 16.14
CA SER A 167 6.79 -17.38 15.31
C SER A 167 6.55 -16.52 14.06
N GLN A 168 6.65 -17.13 12.88
CA GLN A 168 6.33 -16.49 11.60
C GLN A 168 4.84 -16.13 11.46
N PHE A 169 3.95 -16.86 12.14
CA PHE A 169 2.53 -16.50 12.19
C PHE A 169 2.31 -15.14 12.86
N LYS A 170 3.07 -14.81 13.91
CA LYS A 170 3.02 -13.46 14.52
C LYS A 170 3.49 -12.40 13.55
N ARG A 171 4.55 -12.70 12.78
CA ARG A 171 5.01 -11.79 11.75
C ARG A 171 3.91 -11.54 10.72
N VAL A 172 3.16 -12.57 10.33
CA VAL A 172 1.97 -12.41 9.47
C VAL A 172 0.91 -11.51 10.14
N GLN A 173 0.65 -11.66 11.44
CA GLN A 173 -0.28 -10.81 12.19
C GLN A 173 0.17 -9.34 12.24
N GLU A 174 1.46 -9.07 12.48
CA GLU A 174 2.05 -7.73 12.47
C GLU A 174 1.91 -7.05 11.11
N LEU A 175 2.30 -7.77 10.05
CA LEU A 175 2.21 -7.26 8.69
C LEU A 175 0.74 -7.02 8.31
N GLN A 176 -0.18 -7.93 8.67
CA GLN A 176 -1.62 -7.75 8.47
C GLN A 176 -2.14 -6.51 9.20
N PHE A 177 -1.65 -6.27 10.40
CA PHE A 177 -2.01 -5.12 11.21
C PHE A 177 -1.52 -3.81 10.58
N GLN A 178 -0.26 -3.76 10.12
CA GLN A 178 0.28 -2.64 9.35
C GLN A 178 -0.57 -2.34 8.11
N ILE A 179 -0.98 -3.37 7.35
CA ILE A 179 -1.86 -3.20 6.18
C ILE A 179 -3.22 -2.60 6.58
N THR A 180 -3.74 -2.96 7.76
CA THR A 180 -5.01 -2.43 8.27
C THR A 180 -4.88 -0.95 8.62
N ILE A 181 -3.79 -0.57 9.29
CA ILE A 181 -3.44 0.83 9.57
C ILE A 181 -3.29 1.62 8.27
N ASN A 182 -2.49 1.11 7.33
CA ASN A 182 -2.26 1.72 6.02
C ASN A 182 -3.57 1.95 5.27
N ARG A 183 -4.50 0.99 5.32
CA ARG A 183 -5.84 1.14 4.70
C ARG A 183 -6.69 2.21 5.40
N GLY A 184 -6.61 2.29 6.73
CA GLY A 184 -7.27 3.34 7.51
C GLY A 184 -6.79 4.73 7.10
N PHE A 185 -5.47 4.94 7.06
CA PHE A 185 -4.86 6.19 6.60
C PHE A 185 -5.20 6.53 5.16
N LEU A 186 -5.11 5.53 4.27
CA LEU A 186 -5.43 5.71 2.86
C LEU A 186 -6.86 6.25 2.69
N LYS A 187 -7.86 5.59 3.28
CA LYS A 187 -9.26 5.99 3.17
C LYS A 187 -9.54 7.36 3.78
N LYS A 188 -9.05 7.60 4.99
CA LYS A 188 -9.51 8.73 5.82
C LYS A 188 -8.68 9.99 5.69
N LYS A 189 -7.44 9.89 5.21
CA LYS A 189 -6.55 11.05 5.04
C LYS A 189 -6.23 11.33 3.60
N VAL A 190 -5.70 10.34 2.88
CA VAL A 190 -5.28 10.51 1.49
C VAL A 190 -6.51 10.75 0.62
N PHE A 191 -7.49 9.84 0.66
CA PHE A 191 -8.69 9.98 -0.15
C PHE A 191 -9.64 11.07 0.32
N ALA A 192 -9.76 11.33 1.62
CA ALA A 192 -10.51 12.51 2.08
C ALA A 192 -9.92 13.82 1.54
N GLY A 193 -8.59 13.89 1.39
CA GLY A 193 -7.92 14.98 0.69
C GLY A 193 -8.35 15.06 -0.77
N PHE A 194 -8.29 13.94 -1.49
CA PHE A 194 -8.70 13.88 -2.90
C PHE A 194 -10.20 14.14 -3.12
N GLU A 195 -11.09 13.65 -2.25
CA GLU A 195 -12.55 13.86 -2.32
C GLU A 195 -12.92 15.34 -2.17
N LYS A 196 -12.21 16.08 -1.30
CA LYS A 196 -12.36 17.53 -1.21
C LYS A 196 -11.98 18.20 -2.53
N LEU A 197 -10.94 17.70 -3.20
CA LEU A 197 -10.51 18.21 -4.50
C LEU A 197 -11.50 17.84 -5.62
N THR A 198 -12.16 16.69 -5.55
CA THR A 198 -13.08 16.20 -6.60
C THR A 198 -14.57 16.39 -6.32
N LYS A 199 -14.92 17.28 -5.38
CA LYS A 199 -16.32 17.61 -5.04
C LYS A 199 -17.14 16.40 -4.56
N GLY A 200 -16.50 15.47 -3.85
CA GLY A 200 -17.19 14.39 -3.12
C GLY A 200 -17.47 13.10 -3.92
N GLU A 201 -16.88 12.94 -5.11
CA GLU A 201 -16.92 11.63 -5.79
C GLU A 201 -16.10 10.60 -4.99
N ASN A 202 -16.62 9.38 -4.78
CA ASN A 202 -15.86 8.29 -4.13
C ASN A 202 -14.87 7.68 -5.13
N LEU A 203 -13.75 8.38 -5.30
CA LEU A 203 -12.71 8.10 -6.29
C LEU A 203 -12.07 6.73 -6.10
N LEU A 204 -11.91 6.34 -4.83
CA LEU A 204 -11.27 5.08 -4.45
C LEU A 204 -12.07 3.88 -4.97
N GLU A 205 -13.38 3.88 -4.71
CA GLU A 205 -14.25 2.80 -5.17
C GLU A 205 -14.35 2.76 -6.69
N LYS A 206 -14.39 3.93 -7.34
CA LYS A 206 -14.40 4.01 -8.80
C LYS A 206 -13.11 3.43 -9.40
N TRP A 207 -11.94 3.81 -8.89
CA TRP A 207 -10.66 3.26 -9.36
C TRP A 207 -10.55 1.76 -9.10
N GLU A 208 -10.87 1.31 -7.88
CA GLU A 208 -10.84 -0.11 -7.54
C GLU A 208 -11.75 -0.93 -8.48
N GLY A 209 -12.96 -0.44 -8.79
CA GLY A 209 -13.92 -1.16 -9.63
C GLY A 209 -13.72 -1.05 -11.14
N ASP A 210 -13.10 0.03 -11.63
CA ASP A 210 -12.89 0.23 -13.06
C ASP A 210 -11.51 -0.19 -13.56
N TYR A 211 -10.54 -0.44 -12.67
CA TYR A 211 -9.15 -0.74 -13.02
C TYR A 211 -8.98 -1.61 -14.29
N PHE A 212 -9.53 -2.82 -14.33
CA PHE A 212 -9.34 -3.69 -15.50
C PHE A 212 -10.03 -3.18 -16.76
N LYS A 213 -11.16 -2.46 -16.65
CA LYS A 213 -11.83 -1.84 -17.81
C LYS A 213 -10.93 -0.80 -18.47
N ILE A 214 -10.09 -0.13 -17.68
CA ILE A 214 -9.09 0.83 -18.17
C ILE A 214 -8.01 0.07 -18.94
N TYR A 215 -7.43 -0.94 -18.31
CA TYR A 215 -6.31 -1.70 -18.89
C TYR A 215 -6.70 -2.54 -20.11
N LYS A 216 -7.91 -3.10 -20.15
CA LYS A 216 -8.41 -3.88 -21.29
C LYS A 216 -8.39 -3.10 -22.60
N LYS A 217 -8.68 -1.80 -22.53
CA LYS A 217 -8.74 -0.95 -23.73
C LYS A 217 -7.34 -0.49 -24.18
N VAL A 218 -6.36 -0.57 -23.28
CA VAL A 218 -4.98 -0.15 -23.51
C VAL A 218 -4.17 -1.37 -23.98
N ASN A 219 -4.27 -1.73 -25.27
CA ASN A 219 -3.34 -2.70 -25.85
C ASN A 219 -1.91 -2.11 -25.75
N PRO A 220 -0.91 -2.78 -25.15
CA PRO A 220 0.46 -2.27 -25.04
C PRO A 220 1.05 -1.80 -26.36
N GLN A 221 0.72 -2.48 -27.46
CA GLN A 221 1.20 -2.13 -28.82
C GLN A 221 0.48 -0.91 -29.42
N ASN A 222 -0.76 -0.63 -28.98
CA ASN A 222 -1.57 0.51 -29.43
C ASN A 222 -1.85 1.51 -28.29
N GLN A 223 -0.98 1.55 -27.27
CA GLN A 223 -1.10 2.48 -26.15
C GLN A 223 -1.25 3.91 -26.70
N GLU A 224 -0.44 4.26 -27.70
CA GLU A 224 -0.45 5.57 -28.36
C GLU A 224 -1.80 5.93 -29.01
N GLU A 225 -2.36 5.02 -29.81
CA GLU A 225 -3.65 5.23 -30.49
C GLU A 225 -4.82 5.30 -29.51
N HIS A 226 -4.73 4.55 -28.41
CA HIS A 226 -5.77 4.51 -27.39
C HIS A 226 -5.83 5.83 -26.61
N TYR A 227 -4.68 6.39 -26.20
CA TYR A 227 -4.64 7.69 -25.54
C TYR A 227 -5.25 8.81 -26.40
N GLU A 228 -5.04 8.79 -27.71
CA GLU A 228 -5.63 9.77 -28.64
C GLU A 228 -7.14 9.61 -28.79
N LYS A 229 -7.65 8.36 -28.89
CA LYS A 229 -9.10 8.08 -28.99
C LYS A 229 -9.84 8.36 -27.68
N VAL A 230 -9.24 8.06 -26.54
CA VAL A 230 -9.82 8.31 -25.20
C VAL A 230 -9.92 9.81 -24.91
N ASN A 231 -8.95 10.62 -25.32
CA ASN A 231 -9.02 12.07 -25.16
C ASN A 231 -10.16 12.73 -25.99
N LYS A 232 -10.72 12.06 -27.00
CA LYS A 232 -11.86 12.60 -27.77
C LYS A 232 -13.22 12.31 -27.13
N ASN A 233 -13.34 11.25 -26.32
CA ASN A 233 -14.55 10.86 -25.59
C ASN A 233 -14.35 11.02 -24.07
N GLU A 234 -13.86 12.19 -23.66
CA GLU A 234 -13.21 12.46 -22.36
C GLU A 234 -14.05 12.16 -21.10
N LYS A 235 -15.39 12.21 -21.15
CA LYS A 235 -16.21 12.29 -19.93
C LYS A 235 -16.09 11.08 -18.99
N ASP A 236 -15.82 9.89 -19.52
CA ASP A 236 -15.79 8.65 -18.72
C ASP A 236 -14.38 8.08 -18.52
N SER A 237 -13.34 8.83 -18.91
CA SER A 237 -11.98 8.35 -18.79
C SER A 237 -11.45 8.51 -17.35
N PRO A 238 -10.88 7.47 -16.74
CA PRO A 238 -10.14 7.59 -15.48
C PRO A 238 -8.93 8.53 -15.59
N PHE A 239 -8.45 8.82 -16.80
CA PHE A 239 -7.43 9.86 -16.99
C PHE A 239 -7.97 11.28 -16.73
N VAL A 240 -9.27 11.53 -16.96
CA VAL A 240 -9.90 12.79 -16.53
C VAL A 240 -9.91 12.89 -15.01
N PHE A 241 -10.08 11.76 -14.32
CA PHE A 241 -9.95 11.70 -12.87
C PHE A 241 -8.53 12.05 -12.38
N ILE A 242 -7.50 11.44 -12.98
CA ILE A 242 -6.09 11.71 -12.61
C ILE A 242 -5.73 13.17 -12.90
N LYS A 243 -6.11 13.68 -14.08
CA LYS A 243 -5.96 15.10 -14.43
C LYS A 243 -6.74 16.00 -13.47
N GLY A 244 -7.94 15.60 -13.04
CA GLY A 244 -8.77 16.33 -12.09
C GLY A 244 -8.04 16.54 -10.76
N ILE A 245 -7.52 15.46 -10.17
CA ILE A 245 -6.72 15.54 -8.93
C ILE A 245 -5.55 16.50 -9.11
N VAL A 246 -4.77 16.32 -10.18
CA VAL A 246 -3.55 17.11 -10.44
C VAL A 246 -3.89 18.57 -10.79
N ASN A 247 -5.10 18.85 -11.29
CA ASN A 247 -5.56 20.19 -11.66
C ASN A 247 -6.12 21.04 -10.52
N CYS A 248 -6.60 20.43 -9.45
CA CYS A 248 -7.20 21.19 -8.35
C CYS A 248 -6.20 22.09 -7.58
N ASP A 249 -4.89 21.91 -7.75
CA ASP A 249 -3.85 22.75 -7.13
C ASP A 249 -3.89 24.21 -7.58
N GLU A 250 -4.26 24.46 -8.84
CA GLU A 250 -4.12 25.80 -9.45
C GLU A 250 -5.08 26.82 -8.85
N ASN A 251 -6.26 26.37 -8.42
CA ASN A 251 -7.31 27.25 -7.94
C ASN A 251 -7.12 27.64 -6.45
N ASN A 252 -6.25 26.96 -5.72
CA ASN A 252 -6.06 27.17 -4.27
C ASN A 252 -4.83 28.02 -3.93
N LYS A 253 -4.17 28.64 -4.92
CA LYS A 253 -2.94 29.44 -4.74
C LYS A 253 -3.10 30.67 -3.82
N THR A 254 -4.32 31.04 -3.42
CA THR A 254 -4.57 32.25 -2.62
C THR A 254 -4.42 32.06 -1.10
N ASP A 255 -4.40 30.83 -0.58
CA ASP A 255 -4.24 30.56 0.87
C ASP A 255 -2.86 29.99 1.21
N THR A 256 -1.86 30.86 1.16
CA THR A 256 -0.42 30.57 1.31
C THR A 256 0.06 30.13 2.70
N LYS A 257 -0.82 29.77 3.65
CA LYS A 257 -0.42 29.43 5.03
C LYS A 257 -0.50 27.95 5.42
N GLU A 258 -1.21 27.11 4.68
CA GLU A 258 -1.15 25.66 4.87
C GLU A 258 -0.65 25.02 3.58
N GLY A 259 0.68 24.92 3.46
CA GLY A 259 1.40 24.25 2.37
C GLY A 259 1.17 22.74 2.32
N ASN A 260 -0.08 22.30 2.19
CA ASN A 260 -0.44 20.94 1.82
C ASN A 260 -0.32 20.78 0.31
N SER A 261 0.91 20.84 -0.20
CA SER A 261 1.22 20.57 -1.61
C SER A 261 0.65 19.19 -1.99
N ILE A 262 0.00 19.08 -3.15
CA ILE A 262 -0.44 17.79 -3.73
C ILE A 262 0.70 16.77 -3.71
N GLU A 263 1.94 17.23 -3.86
CA GLU A 263 3.15 16.43 -3.74
C GLU A 263 3.25 15.67 -2.42
N ILE A 264 2.90 16.29 -1.29
CA ILE A 264 2.92 15.65 0.04
C ILE A 264 1.87 14.54 0.09
N HIS A 265 0.66 14.81 -0.43
CA HIS A 265 -0.40 13.80 -0.50
C HIS A 265 -0.01 12.62 -1.40
N LEU A 266 0.62 12.89 -2.55
CA LEU A 266 1.12 11.85 -3.46
C LEU A 266 2.24 11.02 -2.81
N LYS A 267 3.20 11.68 -2.17
CA LYS A 267 4.29 11.00 -1.46
C LYS A 267 3.78 10.10 -0.34
N ASN A 268 2.83 10.60 0.45
CA ASN A 268 2.16 9.81 1.49
C ASN A 268 1.39 8.62 0.89
N TYR A 269 0.68 8.84 -0.22
CA TYR A 269 -0.04 7.77 -0.90
C TYR A 269 0.90 6.68 -1.42
N GLU A 270 2.01 7.06 -2.05
CA GLU A 270 3.05 6.15 -2.52
C GLU A 270 3.64 5.34 -1.37
N GLN A 271 4.06 6.01 -0.29
CA GLN A 271 4.69 5.34 0.84
C GLN A 271 3.76 4.31 1.49
N ILE A 272 2.49 4.67 1.72
CA ILE A 272 1.47 3.76 2.27
C ILE A 272 1.24 2.56 1.34
N THR A 273 1.20 2.82 0.03
CA THR A 273 0.94 1.80 -0.98
C THR A 273 2.11 0.83 -1.11
N ILE A 274 3.34 1.34 -1.27
CA ILE A 274 4.57 0.54 -1.36
C ILE A 274 4.73 -0.32 -0.10
N ASN A 275 4.57 0.28 1.09
CA ASN A 275 4.65 -0.45 2.35
C ASN A 275 3.59 -1.58 2.44
N SER A 276 2.37 -1.32 1.98
CA SER A 276 1.31 -2.35 1.98
C SER A 276 1.59 -3.49 1.01
N VAL A 277 2.10 -3.19 -0.19
CA VAL A 277 2.54 -4.18 -1.18
C VAL A 277 3.67 -5.03 -0.59
N PHE A 278 4.69 -4.39 -0.01
CA PHE A 278 5.79 -5.07 0.66
C PHE A 278 5.30 -6.01 1.76
N CYS A 279 4.45 -5.52 2.67
CA CYS A 279 3.90 -6.32 3.75
C CYS A 279 3.15 -7.56 3.23
N LEU A 280 2.35 -7.42 2.17
CA LEU A 280 1.58 -8.52 1.59
C LEU A 280 2.46 -9.56 0.92
N ILE A 281 3.50 -9.14 0.21
CA ILE A 281 4.46 -10.06 -0.41
C ILE A 281 5.24 -10.83 0.66
N GLN A 282 5.64 -10.15 1.74
CA GLN A 282 6.28 -10.82 2.88
C GLN A 282 5.35 -11.85 3.53
N ILE A 283 4.08 -11.50 3.74
CA ILE A 283 3.08 -12.46 4.23
C ILE A 283 2.97 -13.68 3.31
N ILE A 284 2.80 -13.47 2.00
CA ILE A 284 2.68 -14.55 1.02
C ILE A 284 3.94 -15.42 0.99
N SER A 285 5.12 -14.82 1.09
CA SER A 285 6.40 -15.53 1.17
C SER A 285 6.46 -16.42 2.41
N ILE A 286 6.12 -15.88 3.58
CA ILE A 286 6.02 -16.64 4.83
C ILE A 286 5.04 -17.82 4.68
N LEU A 287 3.85 -17.57 4.14
CA LEU A 287 2.82 -18.61 3.95
C LEU A 287 3.27 -19.71 2.98
N ARG A 288 4.09 -19.38 1.97
CA ARG A 288 4.64 -20.35 1.02
C ARG A 288 5.76 -21.18 1.65
N ILE A 289 6.62 -20.58 2.46
CA ILE A 289 7.75 -21.28 3.11
C ILE A 289 7.24 -22.31 4.13
N TYR A 290 6.21 -21.96 4.89
CA TYR A 290 5.64 -22.84 5.93
C TYR A 290 4.62 -23.83 5.39
N ASP A 291 4.37 -23.77 4.08
CA ASP A 291 3.29 -24.46 3.38
C ASP A 291 1.90 -24.21 4.00
N ILE A 292 0.89 -24.76 3.36
CA ILE A 292 -0.49 -24.69 3.81
C ILE A 292 -0.66 -25.65 4.99
N ASN A 293 -0.83 -25.07 6.16
CA ASN A 293 -1.32 -25.76 7.35
C ASN A 293 -2.70 -25.21 7.72
N PHE A 294 -3.34 -25.78 8.73
CA PHE A 294 -4.71 -25.41 9.08
C PHE A 294 -4.84 -24.02 9.75
N TYR A 295 -3.74 -23.42 10.22
CA TYR A 295 -3.70 -21.99 10.61
C TYR A 295 -3.60 -21.06 9.42
N MET A 296 -2.81 -21.49 8.44
CA MET A 296 -2.42 -20.77 7.25
C MET A 296 -3.08 -21.44 6.04
N SER A 297 -4.41 -21.55 6.10
CA SER A 297 -5.20 -22.30 5.13
C SER A 297 -5.16 -21.69 3.72
N TYR A 298 -5.66 -22.44 2.73
CA TYR A 298 -5.83 -21.92 1.38
C TYR A 298 -6.71 -20.66 1.34
N PHE A 299 -7.73 -20.54 2.19
CA PHE A 299 -8.51 -19.31 2.30
C PHE A 299 -7.64 -18.13 2.74
N TYR A 300 -6.77 -18.34 3.72
CA TYR A 300 -5.90 -17.27 4.23
C TYR A 300 -4.96 -16.75 3.14
N LEU A 301 -4.31 -17.68 2.41
CA LEU A 301 -3.47 -17.34 1.27
C LEU A 301 -4.25 -16.65 0.15
N ALA A 302 -5.47 -17.11 -0.16
CA ALA A 302 -6.36 -16.48 -1.13
C ALA A 302 -6.71 -15.03 -0.76
N VAL A 303 -7.01 -14.77 0.52
CA VAL A 303 -7.33 -13.43 1.02
C VAL A 303 -6.14 -12.48 0.86
N PHE A 304 -4.91 -12.93 1.10
CA PHE A 304 -3.73 -12.08 0.91
C PHE A 304 -3.39 -11.83 -0.56
N HIS A 305 -3.53 -12.83 -1.43
CA HIS A 305 -3.41 -12.63 -2.86
C HIS A 305 -4.45 -11.62 -3.39
N ARG A 306 -5.71 -11.72 -2.95
CA ARG A 306 -6.75 -10.74 -3.30
C ARG A 306 -6.41 -9.34 -2.80
N LYS A 307 -5.98 -9.21 -1.54
CA LYS A 307 -5.53 -7.93 -0.98
C LYS A 307 -4.35 -7.36 -1.75
N LEU A 308 -3.37 -8.20 -2.12
CA LEU A 308 -2.22 -7.78 -2.90
C LEU A 308 -2.65 -7.26 -4.27
N GLY A 309 -3.54 -7.99 -4.97
CA GLY A 309 -4.13 -7.51 -6.22
C GLY A 309 -4.74 -6.11 -6.09
N ILE A 310 -5.52 -5.85 -5.03
CA ILE A 310 -6.11 -4.51 -4.77
C ILE A 310 -5.01 -3.46 -4.55
N TRP A 311 -4.00 -3.74 -3.72
CA TRP A 311 -2.90 -2.80 -3.48
C TRP A 311 -2.01 -2.58 -4.72
N LEU A 312 -1.90 -3.55 -5.61
CA LEU A 312 -1.23 -3.38 -6.90
C LEU A 312 -2.01 -2.47 -7.84
N LYS A 313 -3.35 -2.46 -7.78
CA LYS A 313 -4.16 -1.43 -8.46
C LYS A 313 -3.82 -0.03 -7.95
N HIS A 314 -3.66 0.12 -6.63
CA HIS A 314 -3.23 1.40 -6.03
C HIS A 314 -1.81 1.77 -6.43
N TYR A 315 -0.90 0.81 -6.43
CA TYR A 315 0.48 1.04 -6.83
C TYR A 315 0.55 1.58 -8.26
N LYS A 316 -0.25 1.00 -9.15
CA LYS A 316 -0.37 1.50 -10.51
C LYS A 316 -1.01 2.89 -10.58
N LEU A 317 -2.01 3.19 -9.75
CA LEU A 317 -2.55 4.55 -9.64
C LEU A 317 -1.49 5.56 -9.21
N CYS A 318 -0.66 5.21 -8.22
CA CYS A 318 0.44 6.05 -7.78
C CYS A 318 1.38 6.39 -8.93
N GLN A 319 1.76 5.40 -9.74
CA GLN A 319 2.61 5.62 -10.92
C GLN A 319 1.99 6.61 -11.91
N GLU A 320 0.69 6.46 -12.22
CA GLU A 320 0.01 7.35 -13.17
C GLU A 320 -0.20 8.76 -12.59
N LEU A 321 -0.53 8.88 -11.30
CA LEU A 321 -0.63 10.18 -10.63
C LEU A 321 0.71 10.91 -10.59
N ARG A 322 1.80 10.21 -10.26
CA ARG A 322 3.15 10.77 -10.26
C ARG A 322 3.51 11.25 -11.65
N ARG A 323 3.29 10.42 -12.68
CA ARG A 323 3.53 10.76 -14.07
C ARG A 323 2.78 12.03 -14.49
N GLU A 324 1.49 12.12 -14.23
CA GLU A 324 0.68 13.30 -14.58
C GLU A 324 1.09 14.55 -13.77
N PHE A 325 1.44 14.39 -12.50
CA PHE A 325 1.95 15.49 -11.66
C PHE A 325 3.27 16.05 -12.21
N GLU A 326 4.23 15.18 -12.53
CA GLU A 326 5.52 15.57 -13.09
C GLU A 326 5.37 16.19 -14.49
N TYR A 327 4.50 15.63 -15.35
CA TYR A 327 4.17 16.25 -16.63
C TYR A 327 3.56 17.63 -16.47
N LYS A 328 2.68 17.82 -15.48
CA LYS A 328 2.09 19.12 -15.22
C LYS A 328 3.14 20.12 -14.75
N LYS A 329 3.99 19.74 -13.79
CA LYS A 329 5.12 20.56 -13.31
C LYS A 329 6.01 21.00 -14.48
N PHE A 330 6.36 20.04 -15.34
CA PHE A 330 7.12 20.29 -16.55
C PHE A 330 6.38 21.21 -17.55
N SER A 331 5.06 21.04 -17.71
CA SER A 331 4.26 21.89 -18.59
C SER A 331 4.19 23.34 -18.11
N PHE A 332 4.23 23.57 -16.80
CA PHE A 332 4.26 24.91 -16.21
C PHE A 332 5.60 25.58 -16.53
N LEU A 333 6.72 24.86 -16.31
CA LEU A 333 8.05 25.32 -16.72
C LEU A 333 8.10 25.59 -18.22
N TYR A 334 7.53 24.71 -19.06
CA TYR A 334 7.47 24.88 -20.51
C TYR A 334 6.75 26.17 -20.95
N LYS A 335 5.75 26.61 -20.17
CA LYS A 335 5.02 27.87 -20.43
C LYS A 335 5.87 29.12 -20.15
N GLU A 336 6.92 29.02 -19.34
CA GLU A 336 7.82 30.15 -19.05
C GLU A 336 8.79 30.43 -20.21
N PHE A 337 8.98 29.47 -21.13
CA PHE A 337 9.80 29.66 -22.33
C PHE A 337 9.06 30.47 -23.41
N SER A 338 9.84 31.26 -24.16
CA SER A 338 9.40 31.99 -25.36
C SER A 338 8.99 31.06 -26.50
N ASP A 339 8.19 31.57 -27.45
CA ASP A 339 7.71 30.77 -28.60
C ASP A 339 8.84 30.16 -29.44
N ASP A 340 9.95 30.87 -29.61
CA ASP A 340 11.10 30.39 -30.36
C ASP A 340 11.88 29.30 -29.60
N GLU A 341 11.97 29.40 -28.28
CA GLU A 341 12.53 28.34 -27.42
C GLU A 341 11.65 27.10 -27.44
N ARG A 342 10.33 27.27 -27.33
CA ARG A 342 9.36 26.18 -27.43
C ARG A 342 9.48 25.42 -28.76
N LYS A 343 9.65 26.13 -29.88
CA LYS A 343 9.87 25.51 -31.22
C LYS A 343 11.17 24.72 -31.27
N LYS A 344 12.27 25.24 -30.71
CA LYS A 344 13.56 24.53 -30.66
C LYS A 344 13.47 23.26 -29.82
N ILE A 345 12.91 23.37 -28.62
CA ILE A 345 12.67 22.24 -27.72
C ILE A 345 11.80 21.18 -28.43
N GLN A 346 10.73 21.61 -29.08
CA GLN A 346 9.84 20.70 -29.80
C GLN A 346 10.56 19.96 -30.94
N LYS A 347 11.47 20.63 -31.64
CA LYS A 347 12.32 19.99 -32.65
C LYS A 347 13.26 18.96 -32.02
N LEU A 348 13.92 19.28 -30.91
CA LEU A 348 14.78 18.35 -30.18
C LEU A 348 14.02 17.12 -29.67
N LEU A 349 12.79 17.30 -29.21
CA LEU A 349 11.91 16.21 -28.78
C LEU A 349 11.51 15.29 -29.94
N CYS A 350 11.24 15.84 -31.13
CA CYS A 350 11.04 15.06 -32.34
C CYS A 350 12.29 14.25 -32.71
N GLU A 351 13.47 14.86 -32.63
CA GLU A 351 14.75 14.26 -33.01
C GLU A 351 15.19 13.15 -32.04
N LYS A 352 14.98 13.32 -30.73
CA LYS A 352 15.25 12.30 -29.71
C LYS A 352 14.27 11.11 -29.75
N GLY A 353 13.31 11.09 -30.68
CA GLY A 353 12.31 10.01 -30.79
C GLY A 353 11.36 9.92 -29.61
N ASN A 354 11.35 10.91 -28.71
CA ASN A 354 10.49 10.94 -27.53
C ASN A 354 9.07 11.38 -27.91
N LYS A 355 8.37 10.51 -28.63
CA LYS A 355 6.96 10.66 -29.01
C LYS A 355 6.06 10.90 -27.79
N GLU A 356 6.43 10.38 -26.61
CA GLU A 356 5.69 10.60 -25.37
C GLU A 356 5.60 12.06 -24.93
N ILE A 357 6.60 12.90 -25.23
CA ILE A 357 6.61 14.33 -24.83
C ILE A 357 6.02 15.20 -25.93
N LEU A 358 6.08 14.76 -27.19
CA LEU A 358 5.27 15.36 -28.25
C LEU A 358 3.77 15.29 -27.93
N LYS A 359 3.31 14.41 -27.02
CA LYS A 359 1.94 14.41 -26.46
C LYS A 359 1.63 15.67 -25.62
N ALA A 360 2.65 16.35 -25.06
CA ALA A 360 2.47 17.66 -24.41
C ALA A 360 2.12 18.79 -25.41
N LYS A 361 2.23 18.57 -26.73
CA LYS A 361 1.63 19.45 -27.76
C LYS A 361 0.13 19.67 -27.55
N TYR A 362 -0.57 18.78 -26.85
CA TYR A 362 -2.00 18.94 -26.59
C TYR A 362 -2.33 20.02 -25.55
N ILE A 363 -1.35 20.50 -24.78
CA ILE A 363 -1.53 21.66 -23.89
C ILE A 363 -1.53 22.97 -24.68
N ASP A 364 -0.96 22.99 -25.89
CA ASP A 364 -0.83 24.18 -26.74
C ASP A 364 -1.89 24.26 -27.85
N ASN A 365 -2.75 23.26 -28.03
CA ASN A 365 -3.85 23.38 -29.00
C ASN A 365 -4.94 24.41 -28.59
N ARG A 366 -4.81 25.06 -27.42
CA ARG A 366 -5.56 26.27 -27.03
C ARG A 366 -4.93 27.59 -27.53
N THR A 367 -3.71 27.58 -28.05
CA THR A 367 -3.04 28.77 -28.66
C THR A 367 -3.05 28.75 -30.19
N ARG A 368 -3.89 27.90 -30.82
CA ARG A 368 -4.19 27.97 -32.27
C ARG A 368 -5.00 29.22 -32.64
N GLY A 369 -4.39 30.37 -32.43
CA GLY A 369 -4.71 31.66 -33.05
C GLY A 369 -3.49 32.31 -33.73
N ILE A 370 -2.31 31.68 -33.69
CA ILE A 370 -1.04 32.29 -34.15
C ILE A 370 -0.54 31.57 -35.41
N ASN A 371 -1.27 31.71 -36.52
CA ASN A 371 -0.77 31.34 -37.85
C ASN A 371 -0.39 32.55 -38.71
N ASN A 372 -0.26 33.75 -38.13
CA ASN A 372 0.16 34.96 -38.84
C ASN A 372 1.30 35.67 -38.10
N ILE A 373 2.55 35.24 -38.31
CA ILE A 373 3.73 36.06 -37.97
C ILE A 373 4.53 36.31 -39.24
N PRO A 374 4.79 37.57 -39.63
CA PRO A 374 5.58 37.90 -40.80
C PRO A 374 7.03 37.48 -40.63
N LYS A 375 7.63 36.91 -41.69
CA LYS A 375 9.07 36.61 -41.77
C LYS A 375 9.90 37.90 -41.84
N GLY A 376 10.16 38.52 -40.69
CA GLY A 376 11.06 39.67 -40.57
C GLY A 376 12.54 39.26 -40.54
N LYS A 377 13.40 39.97 -41.27
CA LYS A 377 14.85 39.77 -41.31
C LYS A 377 15.49 40.18 -39.96
N LEU A 378 15.99 39.20 -39.21
CA LEU A 378 16.83 39.42 -38.02
C LEU A 378 18.19 40.03 -38.39
N LEU A 379 18.55 41.14 -37.74
CA LEU A 379 19.81 41.86 -37.89
C LEU A 379 21.00 41.02 -37.40
N LYS A 380 22.11 41.03 -38.15
CA LYS A 380 23.29 40.16 -37.96
C LYS A 380 23.99 40.25 -36.58
N GLY A 381 23.73 41.29 -35.78
CA GLY A 381 24.31 41.47 -34.44
C GLY A 381 23.61 40.72 -33.30
N GLN A 382 22.32 40.38 -33.44
CA GLN A 382 21.57 39.64 -32.40
C GLN A 382 21.92 38.13 -32.38
N LYS A 383 22.52 37.59 -33.45
CA LYS A 383 22.81 36.15 -33.56
C LYS A 383 23.77 35.57 -32.51
N VAL A 384 24.63 36.38 -31.89
CA VAL A 384 25.64 35.89 -30.95
C VAL A 384 25.07 35.78 -29.52
N GLN A 385 24.28 36.75 -29.06
CA GLN A 385 23.59 36.67 -27.76
C GLN A 385 22.51 35.57 -27.73
N PHE A 386 21.86 35.30 -28.88
CA PHE A 386 20.90 34.20 -28.99
C PHE A 386 21.53 32.79 -28.91
N LYS A 387 22.82 32.63 -29.20
CA LYS A 387 23.47 31.31 -29.15
C LYS A 387 23.77 30.87 -27.71
N THR A 388 24.31 31.75 -26.87
CA THR A 388 24.63 31.45 -25.47
C THR A 388 23.37 31.24 -24.63
N ALA A 389 22.34 32.06 -24.84
CA ALA A 389 21.04 31.86 -24.21
C ALA A 389 20.43 30.50 -24.59
N SER A 390 20.51 30.09 -25.86
CA SER A 390 20.00 28.79 -26.34
C SER A 390 20.60 27.59 -25.59
N VAL A 391 21.90 27.64 -25.27
CA VAL A 391 22.60 26.53 -24.59
C VAL A 391 22.17 26.43 -23.13
N GLU A 392 21.96 27.55 -22.45
CA GLU A 392 21.49 27.55 -21.06
C GLU A 392 20.06 27.00 -20.93
N TYR A 393 19.18 27.32 -21.88
CA TYR A 393 17.81 26.80 -21.90
C TYR A 393 17.73 25.32 -22.25
N GLU A 394 18.52 24.86 -23.23
CA GLU A 394 18.63 23.43 -23.55
C GLU A 394 19.09 22.64 -22.32
N LYS A 395 20.06 23.17 -21.56
CA LYS A 395 20.52 22.57 -20.31
C LYS A 395 19.43 22.52 -19.25
N LYS A 396 18.74 23.64 -18.96
CA LYS A 396 17.62 23.67 -17.98
C LYS A 396 16.49 22.72 -18.36
N PHE A 397 16.20 22.61 -19.66
CA PHE A 397 15.20 21.69 -20.16
C PHE A 397 15.62 20.23 -19.99
N ASP A 398 16.84 19.87 -20.39
CA ASP A 398 17.35 18.50 -20.26
C ASP A 398 17.49 18.10 -18.78
N GLU A 399 17.85 19.02 -17.88
CA GLU A 399 17.85 18.82 -16.43
C GLU A 399 16.44 18.56 -15.89
N ALA A 400 15.48 19.45 -16.16
CA ALA A 400 14.09 19.28 -15.71
C ALA A 400 13.46 18.00 -16.28
N TYR A 401 13.80 17.65 -17.52
CA TYR A 401 13.34 16.41 -18.15
C TYR A 401 13.97 15.17 -17.53
N SER A 402 15.27 15.20 -17.24
CA SER A 402 15.98 14.13 -16.54
C SER A 402 15.37 13.91 -15.16
N ASP A 403 15.13 14.99 -14.39
CA ASP A 403 14.51 14.93 -13.07
C ASP A 403 13.11 14.34 -13.13
N MET A 404 12.28 14.77 -14.10
CA MET A 404 10.94 14.22 -14.35
C MET A 404 11.00 12.70 -14.57
N GLN A 405 11.92 12.23 -15.41
CA GLN A 405 12.10 10.80 -15.71
C GLN A 405 12.63 10.02 -14.51
N GLN A 406 13.55 10.61 -13.74
CA GLN A 406 14.06 10.00 -12.51
C GLN A 406 12.95 9.88 -11.47
N ASN A 407 12.14 10.92 -11.26
CA ASN A 407 11.00 10.90 -10.33
C ASN A 407 9.96 9.85 -10.69
N ILE A 408 9.64 9.70 -11.99
CA ILE A 408 8.74 8.65 -12.45
C ILE A 408 9.34 7.25 -12.19
N LYS A 409 10.65 7.08 -12.37
CA LYS A 409 11.34 5.81 -12.11
C LYS A 409 11.49 5.50 -10.62
N LEU A 410 11.62 6.51 -9.75
CA LEU A 410 11.85 6.34 -8.32
C LEU A 410 10.80 5.42 -7.67
N VAL A 411 9.52 5.55 -8.03
CA VAL A 411 8.44 4.70 -7.49
C VAL A 411 8.65 3.21 -7.80
N ASN A 412 9.23 2.89 -8.96
CA ASN A 412 9.56 1.52 -9.37
C ASN A 412 10.82 1.05 -8.66
N THR A 413 11.87 1.87 -8.69
CA THR A 413 13.15 1.60 -8.05
C THR A 413 12.99 1.32 -6.57
N TYR A 414 12.06 2.00 -5.89
CA TYR A 414 11.80 1.79 -4.47
C TYR A 414 11.28 0.39 -4.16
N LEU A 415 10.20 -0.02 -4.85
CA LEU A 415 9.62 -1.33 -4.63
C LEU A 415 10.59 -2.45 -5.06
N GLU A 416 11.29 -2.24 -6.17
CA GLU A 416 12.32 -3.15 -6.69
C GLU A 416 13.49 -3.31 -5.71
N LYS A 417 13.98 -2.22 -5.10
CA LYS A 417 15.02 -2.29 -4.06
C LYS A 417 14.55 -3.05 -2.82
N MET A 418 13.29 -2.90 -2.42
CA MET A 418 12.74 -3.57 -1.23
C MET A 418 12.50 -5.07 -1.44
N LEU A 419 12.10 -5.47 -2.66
CA LEU A 419 11.70 -6.84 -2.96
C LEU A 419 12.78 -7.65 -3.70
N GLY A 420 13.70 -6.98 -4.38
CA GLY A 420 14.57 -7.56 -5.39
C GLY A 420 13.91 -7.61 -6.77
N VAL A 421 14.75 -7.62 -7.81
CA VAL A 421 14.32 -7.66 -9.23
C VAL A 421 13.46 -8.88 -9.54
N ASP A 422 13.82 -10.05 -8.99
CA ASP A 422 13.12 -11.32 -9.26
C ASP A 422 11.67 -11.31 -8.76
N ALA A 423 11.45 -10.67 -7.61
CA ALA A 423 10.12 -10.58 -7.01
C ALA A 423 9.20 -9.64 -7.80
N MET A 424 9.75 -8.66 -8.54
CA MET A 424 8.96 -7.72 -9.36
C MET A 424 8.17 -8.41 -10.47
N VAL A 425 8.63 -9.58 -10.95
CA VAL A 425 7.87 -10.38 -11.93
C VAL A 425 6.53 -10.85 -11.36
N GLN A 426 6.44 -11.03 -10.03
CA GLN A 426 5.21 -11.43 -9.36
C GLN A 426 4.30 -10.24 -9.01
N VAL A 427 4.72 -9.00 -9.27
CA VAL A 427 4.02 -7.75 -8.92
C VAL A 427 3.03 -7.36 -10.04
N ASP A 428 2.13 -8.28 -10.39
CA ASP A 428 1.04 -8.01 -11.33
C ASP A 428 -0.34 -8.26 -10.69
N ALA A 429 -1.21 -7.25 -10.73
CA ALA A 429 -2.53 -7.31 -10.11
C ALA A 429 -3.36 -8.48 -10.66
N THR A 430 -3.29 -8.75 -11.97
CA THR A 430 -4.06 -9.82 -12.62
C THR A 430 -3.64 -11.19 -12.08
N SER A 431 -2.35 -11.46 -12.11
CA SER A 431 -1.75 -12.71 -11.61
C SER A 431 -2.11 -12.95 -10.15
N GLN A 432 -2.13 -11.89 -9.33
CA GLN A 432 -2.50 -12.00 -7.93
C GLN A 432 -4.00 -12.31 -7.73
N PHE A 433 -4.90 -11.75 -8.53
CA PHE A 433 -6.32 -12.15 -8.50
C PHE A 433 -6.57 -13.56 -9.00
N GLN A 434 -5.83 -14.02 -10.01
CA GLN A 434 -5.89 -15.41 -10.48
C GLN A 434 -5.43 -16.39 -9.39
N ASN A 435 -4.31 -16.08 -8.73
CA ASN A 435 -3.84 -16.85 -7.58
C ASN A 435 -4.91 -16.87 -6.48
N ALA A 436 -5.50 -15.73 -6.16
CA ALA A 436 -6.58 -15.65 -5.16
C ALA A 436 -7.76 -16.56 -5.53
N LEU A 437 -8.23 -16.50 -6.78
CA LEU A 437 -9.33 -17.31 -7.28
C LEU A 437 -9.00 -18.81 -7.17
N GLN A 438 -7.82 -19.21 -7.63
CA GLN A 438 -7.35 -20.59 -7.54
C GLN A 438 -7.34 -21.08 -6.08
N TYR A 439 -6.82 -20.27 -5.15
CA TYR A 439 -6.75 -20.64 -3.73
C TYR A 439 -8.12 -20.66 -3.06
N PHE A 440 -9.06 -19.80 -3.42
CA PHE A 440 -10.44 -19.93 -2.93
C PHE A 440 -11.10 -21.23 -3.39
N HIS A 441 -10.84 -21.68 -4.62
CA HIS A 441 -11.30 -22.99 -5.07
C HIS A 441 -10.63 -24.14 -4.31
N LYS A 442 -9.32 -24.05 -4.06
CA LYS A 442 -8.60 -25.04 -3.23
C LYS A 442 -9.16 -25.10 -1.81
N ALA A 443 -9.46 -23.96 -1.19
CA ALA A 443 -10.10 -23.88 0.13
C ALA A 443 -11.45 -24.60 0.14
N LYS A 444 -12.30 -24.38 -0.89
CA LYS A 444 -13.57 -25.09 -1.03
C LYS A 444 -13.37 -26.60 -1.16
N GLN A 445 -12.40 -27.03 -1.98
CA GLN A 445 -12.10 -28.46 -2.19
C GLN A 445 -11.56 -29.13 -0.92
N MET A 446 -10.80 -28.41 -0.10
CA MET A 446 -10.26 -28.88 1.18
C MET A 446 -11.38 -29.30 2.15
N HIS A 447 -12.50 -28.58 2.16
CA HIS A 447 -13.65 -28.85 3.05
C HIS A 447 -14.73 -29.74 2.42
N SER A 448 -14.55 -30.19 1.18
CA SER A 448 -15.54 -30.97 0.42
C SER A 448 -15.06 -32.38 0.05
N ASN A 449 -14.06 -32.91 0.74
CA ASN A 449 -13.38 -34.16 0.38
C ASN A 449 -12.87 -34.20 -1.08
N GLY A 450 -12.51 -33.02 -1.62
CA GLY A 450 -12.02 -32.88 -2.99
C GLY A 450 -10.58 -33.40 -3.18
N PRO A 451 -10.03 -33.29 -4.40
CA PRO A 451 -8.66 -33.74 -4.69
C PRO A 451 -7.61 -33.08 -3.77
N VAL A 452 -7.77 -31.80 -3.45
CA VAL A 452 -6.89 -31.06 -2.54
C VAL A 452 -6.90 -31.66 -1.13
N TYR A 453 -8.08 -31.99 -0.60
CA TYR A 453 -8.20 -32.66 0.69
C TYR A 453 -7.49 -34.02 0.69
N LYS A 454 -7.73 -34.83 -0.34
CA LYS A 454 -7.09 -36.15 -0.48
C LYS A 454 -5.57 -36.04 -0.59
N ALA A 455 -5.07 -35.10 -1.39
CA ALA A 455 -3.64 -34.83 -1.52
C ALA A 455 -3.03 -34.39 -0.17
N GLN A 456 -3.71 -33.50 0.55
CA GLN A 456 -3.26 -33.05 1.87
C GLN A 456 -3.20 -34.24 2.86
N ILE A 457 -4.26 -35.04 2.99
CA ILE A 457 -4.30 -36.21 3.87
C ILE A 457 -3.22 -37.24 3.51
N ASN A 458 -2.95 -37.45 2.22
CA ASN A 458 -1.91 -38.38 1.77
C ASN A 458 -0.48 -37.86 2.06
N ASN A 459 -0.29 -36.54 2.05
CA ASN A 459 0.99 -35.90 2.32
C ASN A 459 1.22 -35.64 3.82
N TYR A 460 0.19 -35.81 4.66
CA TYR A 460 0.31 -35.63 6.10
C TYR A 460 1.19 -36.74 6.69
N ILE A 461 2.36 -36.35 7.16
CA ILE A 461 3.18 -37.19 8.03
C ILE A 461 2.54 -37.12 9.41
N TYR A 462 1.94 -38.23 9.83
CA TYR A 462 1.24 -38.32 11.12
C TYR A 462 2.24 -38.21 12.27
N LEU A 463 2.34 -37.02 12.86
CA LEU A 463 2.86 -36.85 14.21
C LEU A 463 1.64 -36.70 15.13
N GLU A 464 1.54 -37.53 16.16
CA GLU A 464 0.34 -37.69 17.00
C GLU A 464 -0.14 -36.38 17.67
N ASP A 465 0.71 -35.35 17.76
CA ASP A 465 0.39 -34.08 18.42
C ASP A 465 -0.37 -33.07 17.53
N ASP A 466 -0.27 -33.15 16.19
CA ASP A 466 -0.84 -32.12 15.31
C ASP A 466 -2.39 -32.10 15.33
N PHE A 467 -3.02 -33.26 15.57
CA PHE A 467 -4.48 -33.36 15.71
C PHE A 467 -5.01 -32.95 17.08
N ASN A 468 -4.14 -32.91 18.09
CA ASN A 468 -4.53 -32.52 19.45
C ASN A 468 -4.44 -31.00 19.66
N ASP A 469 -3.99 -30.24 18.66
CA ASP A 469 -3.96 -28.79 18.77
C ASP A 469 -5.36 -28.18 18.65
N ASP A 470 -5.87 -27.65 19.76
CA ASP A 470 -7.16 -26.95 19.82
C ASP A 470 -7.26 -25.74 18.88
N LEU A 471 -6.14 -25.13 18.49
CA LEU A 471 -6.18 -24.03 17.52
C LEU A 471 -6.49 -24.58 16.13
N TYR A 472 -6.01 -25.78 15.79
CA TYR A 472 -6.17 -26.40 14.46
C TYR A 472 -7.66 -26.54 14.15
N HIS A 473 -8.40 -27.14 15.09
CA HIS A 473 -9.83 -27.40 14.91
C HIS A 473 -10.62 -26.09 14.83
N PHE A 474 -10.19 -25.07 15.58
CA PHE A 474 -10.79 -23.74 15.55
C PHE A 474 -10.60 -23.05 14.19
N GLY A 475 -9.39 -23.09 13.61
CA GLY A 475 -9.10 -22.52 12.29
C GLY A 475 -9.91 -23.19 11.18
N ALA A 476 -9.94 -24.53 11.18
CA ALA A 476 -10.74 -25.30 10.23
C ALA A 476 -12.25 -25.02 10.38
N ALA A 477 -12.75 -24.94 11.61
CA ALA A 477 -14.16 -24.62 11.88
C ALA A 477 -14.53 -23.20 11.39
N LEU A 478 -13.66 -22.21 11.59
CA LEU A 478 -13.86 -20.85 11.09
C LEU A 478 -13.90 -20.82 9.56
N GLU A 479 -12.97 -21.48 8.87
CA GLU A 479 -12.97 -21.54 7.40
C GLU A 479 -14.24 -22.23 6.88
N ARG A 480 -14.67 -23.32 7.53
CA ARG A 480 -15.93 -24.00 7.20
C ARG A 480 -17.15 -23.11 7.44
N GLN A 481 -17.14 -22.31 8.51
CA GLN A 481 -18.18 -21.31 8.74
C GLN A 481 -18.24 -20.30 7.58
N GLN A 482 -17.10 -19.80 7.11
CA GLN A 482 -17.02 -18.87 5.96
C GLN A 482 -17.51 -19.50 4.64
N ILE A 483 -17.31 -20.80 4.46
CA ILE A 483 -17.86 -21.56 3.32
C ILE A 483 -19.38 -21.64 3.44
N ASN A 484 -19.88 -22.02 4.61
CA ASN A 484 -21.30 -22.23 4.88
C ASN A 484 -22.09 -20.92 4.86
N SER A 485 -21.47 -19.80 5.25
CA SER A 485 -22.06 -18.46 5.18
C SER A 485 -21.90 -17.78 3.81
N TYR A 486 -21.48 -18.51 2.78
CA TYR A 486 -21.35 -18.04 1.40
C TYR A 486 -20.27 -16.96 1.15
N HIS A 487 -19.48 -16.56 2.15
CA HIS A 487 -18.45 -15.54 1.99
C HIS A 487 -17.39 -15.93 0.95
N ILE A 488 -16.91 -17.18 0.97
CA ILE A 488 -15.95 -17.66 -0.05
C ILE A 488 -16.57 -17.65 -1.46
N ARG A 489 -17.85 -18.02 -1.59
CA ARG A 489 -18.55 -18.00 -2.89
C ARG A 489 -18.71 -16.57 -3.41
N GLN A 490 -18.96 -15.61 -2.51
CA GLN A 490 -19.01 -14.21 -2.87
C GLN A 490 -17.64 -13.73 -3.38
N TYR A 491 -16.55 -14.06 -2.69
CA TYR A 491 -15.21 -13.70 -3.16
C TYR A 491 -14.87 -14.30 -4.53
N ILE A 492 -15.24 -15.55 -4.79
CA ILE A 492 -15.08 -16.19 -6.11
C ILE A 492 -15.83 -15.39 -7.17
N LYS A 493 -17.11 -15.07 -6.95
CA LYS A 493 -17.92 -14.29 -7.91
C LYS A 493 -17.36 -12.90 -8.16
N GLU A 494 -16.92 -12.20 -7.11
CA GLU A 494 -16.28 -10.89 -7.22
C GLU A 494 -15.01 -10.97 -8.07
N LEU A 495 -14.16 -11.97 -7.83
CA LEU A 495 -12.92 -12.17 -8.60
C LEU A 495 -13.18 -12.58 -10.05
N GLU A 496 -14.17 -13.43 -10.31
CA GLU A 496 -14.57 -13.80 -11.67
C GLU A 496 -15.10 -12.59 -12.45
N ALA A 497 -15.93 -11.76 -11.81
CA ALA A 497 -16.44 -10.52 -12.41
C ALA A 497 -15.30 -9.54 -12.72
N GLU A 498 -14.36 -9.39 -11.79
CA GLU A 498 -13.18 -8.56 -11.93
C GLU A 498 -12.25 -9.06 -13.06
N LEU A 499 -11.99 -10.36 -13.11
CA LEU A 499 -11.10 -10.98 -14.08
C LEU A 499 -11.69 -11.06 -15.50
N LYS A 500 -13.02 -11.04 -15.65
CA LYS A 500 -13.69 -11.01 -16.96
C LYS A 500 -13.24 -9.81 -17.83
N ASP A 501 -12.87 -8.72 -17.18
CA ASP A 501 -12.36 -7.52 -17.85
C ASP A 501 -10.84 -7.50 -17.98
N SER A 502 -10.12 -8.50 -17.46
CA SER A 502 -8.68 -8.57 -17.60
C SER A 502 -8.26 -8.86 -19.06
N PRO A 503 -7.16 -8.24 -19.55
CA PRO A 503 -6.57 -8.55 -20.86
C PRO A 503 -6.24 -10.04 -21.05
N ILE A 504 -5.93 -10.78 -19.98
CA ILE A 504 -5.57 -12.21 -20.02
C ILE A 504 -6.73 -13.10 -20.48
N TYR A 505 -7.97 -12.63 -20.40
CA TYR A 505 -9.13 -13.37 -20.92
C TYR A 505 -9.56 -12.89 -22.31
N ASP A 506 -8.91 -11.87 -22.87
CA ASP A 506 -9.12 -11.50 -24.26
C ASP A 506 -8.30 -12.43 -25.15
N TYR A 507 -8.97 -13.39 -25.80
CA TYR A 507 -8.35 -14.30 -26.77
C TYR A 507 -7.52 -13.56 -27.83
N ARG A 508 -7.92 -12.34 -28.20
CA ARG A 508 -7.21 -11.50 -29.18
C ARG A 508 -5.80 -11.10 -28.71
N SER A 509 -5.54 -11.11 -27.40
CA SER A 509 -4.21 -10.82 -26.86
C SER A 509 -3.21 -11.96 -27.10
N TYR A 510 -3.69 -13.20 -27.32
CA TYR A 510 -2.86 -14.38 -27.60
C TYR A 510 -2.87 -14.77 -29.08
N ALA A 511 -3.98 -14.50 -29.76
CA ALA A 511 -4.05 -14.63 -31.19
C ALA A 511 -3.18 -13.53 -31.81
N ASN A 512 -1.92 -13.86 -32.14
CA ASN A 512 -1.06 -13.07 -33.03
C ASN A 512 -1.76 -12.94 -34.40
N THR A 513 -2.80 -12.13 -34.49
CA THR A 513 -3.60 -11.91 -35.69
C THR A 513 -2.94 -10.92 -36.63
N ASP A 514 -1.69 -10.52 -36.39
CA ASP A 514 -0.92 -9.78 -37.36
C ASP A 514 0.00 -10.72 -38.14
N PRO A 515 -0.47 -11.30 -39.28
CA PRO A 515 0.36 -12.12 -40.14
C PRO A 515 1.58 -11.37 -40.70
N LEU A 516 1.63 -10.03 -40.62
CA LEU A 516 2.76 -9.21 -41.03
C LEU A 516 3.86 -9.09 -39.96
N SER A 517 3.62 -9.53 -38.72
CA SER A 517 4.64 -9.54 -37.65
C SER A 517 5.56 -10.77 -37.68
N ARG A 518 5.34 -11.70 -38.63
CA ARG A 518 6.10 -12.95 -38.81
C ARG A 518 7.14 -12.91 -39.94
N THR A 519 7.62 -11.74 -40.31
CA THR A 519 8.87 -11.61 -41.09
C THR A 519 10.01 -11.27 -40.14
N ILE A 520 10.69 -12.33 -39.67
CA ILE A 520 12.10 -12.27 -39.25
C ILE A 520 12.94 -12.40 -40.52
#